data_AF-A0A080ZC38-F1
#
_entry.id   AF-A0A080ZC38-F1
#
_cell.length_a   1.000
_cell.length_b   1.000
_cell.length_c   1.000
_cell.angle_alpha   90.00
_cell.angle_beta   90.00
_cell.angle_gamma   90.00
#
_symmetry.space_group_name_H-M   'P 1'
#
loop_
_entity.id
_entity.type
_entity.pdbx_description
1 polymer ?
#
loop_
_entity_poly.entity_id
_entity_poly.type
_entity_poly.pdbx_seq_one_letter_code
_entity_poly.pdbx_strand_id
1 'polypeptide(L)' 'MEVYLEEDCTLTLSQLTDKVFERFGVKLSTSTEPSTCNNDANKVKRFRFAKALIEHQDDGDYIVCFDETNSNVFCMRSL' A
#
# COMPACT_ATOMS: atom_id res chain seq x y z
N MET A 1 18.10 -1.69 20.44
CA MET A 1 17.72 -1.70 19.01
C MET A 1 17.11 -0.34 18.67
N GLU A 2 17.87 0.74 18.90
CA GLU A 2 17.33 2.12 18.91
C GLU A 2 18.20 3.12 18.13
N VAL A 3 19.21 2.66 17.39
CA VAL A 3 20.22 3.53 16.76
C VAL A 3 19.76 4.05 15.38
N TYR A 4 18.63 3.59 14.84
CA TYR A 4 18.17 3.95 13.49
C TYR A 4 17.19 5.14 13.43
N LEU A 5 16.82 5.72 14.57
CA LEU A 5 15.80 6.78 14.61
C LEU A 5 16.38 8.20 14.68
N GLU A 6 17.68 8.36 14.94
CA GLU A 6 18.24 9.68 15.33
C GLU A 6 18.86 10.51 14.19
N GLU A 7 19.26 9.92 13.06
CA GLU A 7 19.99 10.67 12.02
C GLU A 7 19.11 11.61 11.17
N ASP A 8 17.79 11.42 11.15
CA ASP A 8 16.87 12.14 10.24
C ASP A 8 15.61 12.71 10.95
N CYS A 9 15.68 12.98 12.27
CA CYS A 9 14.57 13.51 13.09
C CYS A 9 14.04 14.88 12.64
N THR A 10 14.77 15.60 11.78
CA THR A 10 14.42 16.94 11.31
C THR A 10 13.55 16.93 10.07
N LEU A 11 13.35 15.76 9.44
CA LEU A 11 12.58 15.65 8.21
C LEU A 11 11.08 15.67 8.48
N THR A 12 10.38 16.48 7.68
CA THR A 12 8.92 16.46 7.60
C THR A 12 8.42 15.18 6.91
N LEU A 13 7.15 14.83 7.11
CA LEU A 13 6.50 13.69 6.44
C LEU A 13 6.58 13.79 4.90
N SER A 14 6.56 15.00 4.34
CA SER A 14 6.74 15.21 2.90
C SER A 14 8.13 14.78 2.46
N GLN A 15 9.16 15.27 3.15
CA GLN A 15 10.55 14.96 2.83
C GLN A 15 10.87 13.48 2.98
N LEU A 16 10.28 12.81 3.97
CA LEU A 16 10.37 11.36 4.11
C LEU A 16 9.70 10.62 2.94
N THR A 17 8.53 11.09 2.51
CA THR A 17 7.81 10.51 1.36
C THR A 17 8.62 10.64 0.08
N ASP A 18 9.22 11.81 -0.16
CA ASP A 18 10.05 12.07 -1.33
C ASP A 18 11.28 11.17 -1.36
N LYS A 19 11.98 11.04 -0.22
CA LYS A 19 13.14 10.13 -0.09
C LYS A 19 12.79 8.67 -0.38
N VAL A 20 11.65 8.19 0.09
CA VAL A 20 11.20 6.80 -0.16
C VAL A 20 10.87 6.62 -1.64
N PHE A 21 10.23 7.61 -2.26
CA PHE A 21 9.94 7.57 -3.68
C PHE A 21 11.22 7.56 -4.53
N GLU A 22 12.18 8.44 -4.23
CA GLU A 22 13.46 8.49 -4.93
C GLU A 22 14.24 7.17 -4.85
N ARG A 23 14.25 6.55 -3.66
CA ARG A 23 15.05 5.34 -3.42
C ARG A 23 14.39 4.05 -3.92
N PHE A 24 13.06 3.95 -3.80
CA PHE A 24 12.34 2.70 -4.03
C PHE A 24 11.30 2.78 -5.15
N GLY A 25 11.04 3.96 -5.72
CA GLY A 25 9.96 4.19 -6.68
C GLY A 25 8.56 4.07 -6.07
N VAL A 26 8.46 4.00 -4.73
CA VAL A 26 7.21 3.78 -4.02
C VAL A 26 6.68 5.11 -3.50
N LYS A 27 5.49 5.51 -3.96
CA LYS A 27 4.81 6.70 -3.45
C LYS A 27 4.04 6.35 -2.17
N LEU A 28 4.43 6.95 -1.05
CA LEU A 28 3.70 6.81 0.22
C LEU A 28 2.51 7.77 0.28
N SER A 29 1.43 7.32 0.92
CA SER A 29 0.32 8.21 1.30
C SER A 29 0.66 8.89 2.62
N THR A 30 0.54 10.21 2.67
CA THR A 30 0.65 11.01 3.90
C THR A 30 -0.70 11.23 4.59
N SER A 31 -1.77 10.59 4.10
CA SER A 31 -3.08 10.66 4.74
C SER A 31 -3.01 10.08 6.15
N THR A 32 -3.43 10.86 7.14
CA THR A 32 -3.59 10.40 8.51
C THR A 32 -4.85 9.53 8.59
N GLU A 33 -4.70 8.25 8.27
CA GLU A 33 -5.77 7.28 8.48
C GLU A 33 -6.14 7.24 9.98
N PRO A 34 -7.43 7.16 10.34
CA PRO A 34 -7.84 6.93 11.71
C PRO A 34 -7.09 5.73 12.29
N SER A 35 -6.61 5.82 13.54
CA SER A 35 -5.91 4.71 14.21
C SER A 35 -6.74 3.43 14.24
N THR A 36 -8.06 3.55 14.16
CA THR A 36 -9.03 2.45 14.05
C THR A 36 -8.95 1.72 12.70
N CYS A 37 -8.53 2.37 11.61
CA CYS A 37 -8.40 1.77 10.28
C CYS A 37 -7.16 0.86 10.17
N ASN A 38 -6.05 1.21 10.84
CA ASN A 38 -4.78 0.46 10.77
C ASN A 38 -4.55 -0.46 11.98
N ASN A 39 -5.62 -0.96 12.60
CA ASN A 39 -5.51 -1.94 13.69
C ASN A 39 -4.99 -3.31 13.18
N ASP A 40 -4.56 -4.17 14.10
CA ASP A 40 -3.95 -5.46 13.73
C ASP A 40 -4.90 -6.40 12.98
N ALA A 41 -6.19 -6.37 13.31
CA ALA A 41 -7.19 -7.16 12.57
C ALA A 41 -7.28 -6.70 11.10
N ASN A 42 -7.26 -5.38 10.85
CA ASN A 42 -7.30 -4.82 9.50
C ASN A 42 -5.99 -5.01 8.74
N LYS A 43 -4.83 -5.01 9.43
CA LYS A 43 -3.55 -5.42 8.82
C LYS A 43 -3.60 -6.88 8.37
N VAL A 44 -4.08 -7.80 9.21
CA VAL A 44 -4.20 -9.21 8.87
C VAL A 44 -5.17 -9.42 7.69
N LYS A 45 -6.31 -8.74 7.68
CA LYS A 45 -7.27 -8.81 6.56
C LYS A 45 -6.65 -8.35 5.24
N ARG A 46 -5.95 -7.20 5.23
CA ARG A 46 -5.29 -6.68 4.03
C ARG A 46 -4.18 -7.62 3.53
N PHE A 47 -3.38 -8.18 4.43
CA PHE A 47 -2.36 -9.16 4.07
C PHE A 47 -2.97 -10.40 3.40
N ARG A 48 -4.02 -10.97 4.00
CA ARG A 48 -4.71 -12.14 3.43
C ARG A 48 -5.30 -11.85 2.05
N PHE A 49 -5.94 -10.69 1.91
CA PHE A 49 -6.48 -10.24 0.63
C PHE A 49 -5.38 -10.09 -0.43
N ALA A 50 -4.28 -9.38 -0.12
CA ALA A 50 -3.18 -9.19 -1.06
C ALA A 50 -2.52 -10.52 -1.48
N LYS A 51 -2.35 -11.45 -0.54
CA LYS A 51 -1.81 -12.79 -0.84
C LYS A 51 -2.72 -13.56 -1.80
N ALA A 52 -4.02 -13.61 -1.52
CA ALA A 52 -4.99 -14.29 -2.37
C ALA A 52 -5.07 -13.64 -3.77
N LEU A 53 -4.99 -12.31 -3.85
CA LEU A 53 -5.00 -11.59 -5.12
C LEU A 53 -3.81 -11.97 -6.02
N ILE A 54 -2.62 -12.13 -5.43
CA ILE A 54 -1.42 -12.59 -6.15
C ILE A 54 -1.59 -14.02 -6.62
N GLU A 55 -2.08 -14.91 -5.76
CA GLU A 55 -2.33 -16.32 -6.12
C GLU A 55 -3.30 -16.43 -7.31
N HIS A 56 -4.42 -15.70 -7.29
CA HIS A 56 -5.35 -15.66 -8.43
C HIS A 56 -4.69 -15.11 -9.71
N GLN A 57 -3.84 -14.10 -9.60
CA GLN A 57 -3.10 -13.56 -10.74
C GLN A 57 -2.12 -14.60 -11.33
N ASP A 58 -1.41 -15.33 -10.47
CA ASP A 58 -0.48 -16.39 -10.89
C ASP A 58 -1.21 -17.59 -11.53
N ASP A 59 -2.42 -17.91 -11.05
CA ASP A 59 -3.29 -18.94 -11.63
C ASP A 59 -3.92 -18.52 -12.97
N GLY A 60 -3.74 -17.26 -13.39
CA GLY A 60 -4.26 -16.71 -14.63
C GLY A 60 -5.73 -16.30 -14.57
N ASP A 61 -6.28 -16.14 -13.36
CA ASP A 61 -7.66 -15.69 -13.18
C ASP A 61 -7.84 -14.24 -13.65
N TYR A 62 -9.06 -13.94 -14.10
CA TYR A 62 -9.44 -12.60 -14.54
C TYR A 62 -9.81 -11.73 -13.35
N ILE A 63 -9.01 -10.70 -13.08
CA ILE A 63 -9.24 -9.78 -11.97
C ILE A 63 -9.98 -8.53 -12.47
N VAL A 64 -11.19 -8.33 -11.97
CA VAL A 64 -12.02 -7.14 -12.25
C VAL A 64 -12.10 -6.27 -11.01
N CYS A 65 -11.58 -5.04 -11.10
CA CYS A 65 -11.69 -4.05 -10.06
C CYS A 65 -12.77 -3.03 -10.43
N PHE A 66 -13.70 -2.77 -9.52
CA PHE A 66 -14.69 -1.70 -9.65
C PHE A 66 -14.39 -0.60 -8.63
N ASP A 67 -14.16 0.61 -9.10
CA ASP A 67 -13.98 1.77 -8.24
C ASP A 67 -15.32 2.51 -8.08
N GLU A 68 -15.92 2.37 -6.90
CA GLU A 68 -17.20 2.99 -6.57
C GLU A 68 -17.16 4.53 -6.63
N THR A 69 -15.98 5.14 -6.54
CA THR A 69 -15.79 6.60 -6.48
C THR A 69 -15.98 7.25 -7.85
N ASN A 70 -15.61 6.56 -8.92
CA ASN A 70 -15.64 7.07 -10.29
C ASN A 70 -16.39 6.14 -11.26
N SER A 71 -16.97 5.04 -10.76
CA SER A 71 -17.66 4.01 -11.55
C SER A 71 -16.81 3.36 -12.65
N ASN A 72 -15.48 3.47 -12.56
CA ASN A 72 -14.59 2.84 -13.52
C ASN A 72 -14.45 1.35 -13.24
N VAL A 73 -14.47 0.56 -14.31
CA VAL A 73 -14.16 -0.87 -14.28
C VAL A 73 -12.78 -1.06 -14.86
N PHE A 74 -11.87 -1.62 -14.06
CA PHE A 74 -10.51 -1.97 -14.48
C PHE A 74 -10.34 -3.48 -14.63
N CYS A 75 -9.92 -3.85 -15.84
CA CYS A 75 -9.42 -5.15 -16.27
C CYS A 75 -7.92 -5.43 -16.02
N MET A 76 -7.50 -6.30 -15.08
CA MET A 76 -6.19 -6.97 -15.19
C MET A 76 -6.29 -8.38 -15.79
N ARG A 77 -5.47 -8.66 -16.81
CA ARG A 77 -5.24 -10.00 -17.37
C ARG A 77 -3.78 -10.37 -17.13
N SER A 78 -3.54 -11.60 -16.68
CA SER A 78 -2.20 -12.17 -16.74
C SER A 78 -1.78 -12.35 -18.20
N LEU A 79 -0.52 -12.00 -18.50
CA LEU A 79 0.09 -12.12 -19.83
C LEU A 79 0.31 -13.58 -20.23
#